data_AF-U6DJF5-F1
#
_entry.id   AF-U6DJF5-F1
#
_cell.length_a   1.000
_cell.length_b   1.000
_cell.length_c   1.000
_cell.angle_alpha   90.00
_cell.angle_beta   90.00
_cell.angle_gamma   90.00
#
_symmetry.space_group_name_H-M   'P 1'
#
loop_
_entity.id
_entity.type
_entity.pdbx_description
1 polymer ?
#
loop_
_entity_poly.entity_id
_entity_poly.type
_entity_poly.pdbx_seq_one_letter_code
_entity_poly.pdbx_strand_id
1 'polypeptide(L)'
;MSFTANSVFFTLKVSVLLGSLLGLCLGLEFMGLPNQWARYLRWDASTRSDLSFQFKTNVSTGLLLYLDDGGVCDFLCLSLVDGRVQLRFSMDCAETAVLSNKQVNDSSWHFLMVSRDRLRTVLVLDGEGQAGGLPPPGG
;
A
#
# COMPACT_ATOMS: atom_id res chain seq x y z
N MET A 1 -54.65 -9.12 15.69
CA MET A 1 -53.75 -8.55 14.65
C MET A 1 -52.32 -8.58 15.21
N SER A 2 -51.54 -9.65 14.98
CA SER A 2 -50.20 -9.79 15.61
C SER A 2 -49.14 -10.47 14.72
N PHE A 3 -49.45 -10.78 13.46
CA PHE A 3 -48.59 -11.61 12.61
C PHE A 3 -47.62 -10.84 11.70
N THR A 4 -47.73 -9.51 11.60
CA THR A 4 -46.93 -8.70 10.67
C THR A 4 -45.64 -8.13 11.28
N ALA A 5 -45.65 -7.75 12.56
CA ALA A 5 -44.49 -7.11 13.20
C ALA A 5 -43.26 -8.03 13.28
N ASN A 6 -43.43 -9.28 13.69
CA ASN A 6 -42.33 -10.25 13.83
C ASN A 6 -41.61 -10.55 12.50
N SER A 7 -42.34 -10.53 11.38
CA SER A 7 -41.80 -10.76 10.03
C SER A 7 -40.94 -9.59 9.55
N VAL A 8 -41.35 -8.35 9.84
CA VAL A 8 -40.62 -7.13 9.47
C VAL A 8 -39.32 -7.00 10.27
N PHE A 9 -39.33 -7.28 11.58
CA PHE A 9 -38.11 -7.24 12.38
C PHE A 9 -37.12 -8.35 11.99
N PHE A 10 -37.62 -9.52 11.58
CA PHE A 10 -36.78 -10.61 11.09
C PHE A 10 -36.10 -10.25 9.76
N THR A 11 -36.88 -9.73 8.79
CA THR A 11 -36.34 -9.29 7.50
C THR A 11 -35.33 -8.14 7.66
N LEU A 12 -35.62 -7.15 8.50
CA LEU A 12 -34.68 -6.05 8.78
C LEU A 12 -33.36 -6.57 9.39
N LYS A 13 -33.42 -7.48 10.37
CA LYS A 13 -32.23 -8.07 10.97
C LYS A 13 -31.42 -8.86 9.96
N VAL A 14 -32.06 -9.66 9.12
CA VAL A 14 -31.39 -10.42 8.06
C VAL A 14 -30.73 -9.48 7.04
N SER A 15 -31.39 -8.39 6.64
CA SER A 15 -30.82 -7.40 5.72
C SER A 15 -29.62 -6.65 6.33
N VAL A 16 -29.68 -6.27 7.61
CA VAL A 16 -28.56 -5.64 8.31
C VAL A 16 -27.38 -6.63 8.49
N LEU A 17 -27.68 -7.89 8.81
CA LEU A 17 -26.65 -8.94 8.93
C LEU A 17 -25.99 -9.21 7.57
N LEU A 18 -26.79 -9.31 6.51
CA LEU A 18 -26.28 -9.57 5.16
C LEU A 18 -25.50 -8.37 4.61
N GLY A 19 -25.98 -7.14 4.85
CA GLY A 19 -25.28 -5.91 4.46
C GLY A 19 -23.95 -5.72 5.20
N SER A 20 -23.90 -6.05 6.50
CA SER A 20 -22.64 -6.01 7.26
C SER A 20 -21.67 -7.13 6.83
N LEU A 21 -22.16 -8.34 6.57
CA LEU A 21 -21.33 -9.45 6.07
C LEU A 21 -20.73 -9.16 4.68
N LEU A 22 -21.52 -8.51 3.81
CA LEU A 22 -21.07 -8.10 2.48
C LEU A 22 -20.10 -6.91 2.53
N GLY A 23 -20.22 -6.03 3.53
CA GLY A 23 -19.33 -4.87 3.71
C GLY A 23 -17.97 -5.20 4.32
N LEU A 24 -17.77 -6.41 4.86
CA LEU A 24 -16.56 -6.78 5.61
C LEU A 24 -15.35 -7.18 4.75
N CYS A 25 -15.43 -7.19 3.41
CA CYS A 25 -14.51 -8.01 2.62
C CYS A 25 -13.73 -7.38 1.45
N LEU A 26 -13.65 -6.06 1.25
CA LEU A 26 -13.08 -5.54 -0.04
C LEU A 26 -11.86 -4.60 0.02
N GLY A 27 -11.30 -4.31 1.19
CA GLY A 27 -10.06 -3.54 1.34
C GLY A 27 -10.23 -2.20 2.04
N LEU A 28 -9.17 -1.39 2.08
CA LEU A 28 -9.21 -0.03 2.63
C LEU A 28 -9.43 0.98 1.51
N GLU A 29 -10.37 1.89 1.71
CA GLU A 29 -10.63 3.01 0.80
C GLU A 29 -10.30 4.33 1.50
N PHE A 30 -9.38 5.08 0.89
CA PHE A 30 -9.02 6.43 1.33
C PHE A 30 -9.63 7.42 0.34
N MET A 31 -10.67 8.15 0.78
CA MET A 31 -11.42 9.08 -0.07
C MET A 31 -10.69 10.41 -0.33
N GLY A 32 -9.45 10.54 0.10
CA GLY A 32 -8.66 11.77 0.00
C GLY A 32 -9.03 12.83 1.04
N LEU A 33 -9.74 12.45 2.11
CA LEU A 33 -9.96 13.35 3.24
C LEU A 33 -8.64 13.54 4.03
N PRO A 34 -8.43 14.69 4.69
CA PRO A 34 -7.26 14.89 5.54
C PRO A 34 -7.15 13.83 6.64
N ASN A 35 -5.91 13.48 6.99
CA ASN A 35 -5.58 12.58 8.11
C ASN A 35 -6.14 11.15 8.03
N GLN A 36 -6.39 10.63 6.83
CA GLN A 36 -6.73 9.22 6.65
C GLN A 36 -5.47 8.37 6.50
N TRP A 37 -5.32 7.36 7.35
CA TRP A 37 -4.22 6.39 7.30
C TRP A 37 -4.61 5.11 8.03
N ALA A 38 -3.84 4.04 7.79
CA ALA A 38 -3.91 2.81 8.56
C ALA A 38 -2.50 2.42 8.99
N ARG A 39 -2.39 1.73 10.13
CA ARG A 39 -1.12 1.22 10.64
C ARG A 39 -1.17 -0.29 10.71
N TYR A 40 -0.09 -0.89 10.22
CA TYR A 40 0.12 -2.33 10.23
C TYR A 40 1.31 -2.68 11.13
N LEU A 41 1.51 -3.97 11.35
CA LEU A 41 2.76 -4.45 11.95
C LEU A 41 3.93 -4.09 11.04
N ARG A 42 5.08 -3.80 11.67
CA ARG A 42 6.31 -3.47 10.95
C ARG A 42 6.74 -4.67 10.10
N TRP A 43 7.04 -4.40 8.83
CA TRP A 43 7.70 -5.37 7.96
C TRP A 43 9.16 -5.56 8.39
N ASP A 44 9.56 -6.81 8.61
CA ASP A 44 10.97 -7.16 8.85
C ASP A 44 11.71 -7.29 7.52
N ALA A 45 12.55 -6.31 7.21
CA ALA A 45 13.31 -6.21 5.97
C ALA A 45 14.80 -6.59 6.11
N SER A 46 15.17 -7.35 7.15
CA SER A 46 16.55 -7.52 7.60
C SER A 46 17.52 -8.19 6.62
N THR A 47 17.07 -9.14 5.78
CA THR A 47 17.97 -9.85 4.85
C THR A 47 17.35 -10.22 3.51
N ARG A 48 16.25 -10.98 3.54
CA ARG A 48 15.47 -11.36 2.36
C ARG A 48 14.00 -11.33 2.72
N SER A 49 13.25 -10.47 2.06
CA SER A 49 11.84 -10.29 2.36
C SER A 49 11.13 -9.59 1.20
N ASP A 50 9.85 -9.88 1.06
CA ASP A 50 8.97 -9.21 0.12
C ASP A 50 7.80 -8.55 0.86
N LEU A 51 7.44 -7.34 0.46
CA LEU A 51 6.20 -6.67 0.88
C LEU A 51 5.39 -6.38 -0.36
N SER A 52 4.14 -6.86 -0.40
CA SER A 52 3.26 -6.68 -1.55
C SER A 52 1.84 -6.29 -1.17
N PHE A 53 1.20 -5.49 -2.02
CA PHE A 53 -0.21 -5.16 -1.92
C PHE A 53 -0.76 -4.78 -3.31
N GLN A 54 -2.09 -4.70 -3.40
CA GLN A 54 -2.77 -4.17 -4.58
C GLN A 54 -3.43 -2.85 -4.24
N PHE A 55 -3.43 -1.92 -5.20
CA PHE A 55 -4.09 -0.63 -5.05
C PHE A 55 -4.71 -0.19 -6.37
N LYS A 56 -5.65 0.74 -6.26
CA LYS A 56 -6.32 1.40 -7.38
C LYS A 56 -6.42 2.88 -7.04
N THR A 57 -6.10 3.76 -7.99
CA THR A 57 -6.12 5.20 -7.77
C THR A 57 -6.40 5.97 -9.06
N ASN A 58 -6.93 7.19 -8.92
CA ASN A 58 -7.01 8.19 -9.98
C ASN A 58 -6.17 9.44 -9.67
N VAL A 59 -5.49 9.48 -8.52
CA VAL A 59 -4.63 10.61 -8.12
C VAL A 59 -3.20 10.40 -8.60
N SER A 60 -2.53 11.48 -8.99
CA SER A 60 -1.15 11.47 -9.48
C SER A 60 -0.08 11.58 -8.39
N THR A 61 -0.48 12.02 -7.20
CA THR A 61 0.43 12.29 -6.08
C THR A 61 -0.18 11.85 -4.76
N GLY A 62 0.59 11.14 -3.94
CA GLY A 62 0.13 10.66 -2.65
C GLY A 62 1.10 9.68 -1.99
N LEU A 63 1.02 9.55 -0.68
CA LEU A 63 1.79 8.55 0.08
C LEU A 63 1.03 7.21 0.07
N LEU A 64 1.73 6.13 -0.28
CA LEU A 64 1.16 4.77 -0.24
C LEU A 64 1.60 4.02 1.02
N LEU A 65 2.88 4.11 1.38
CA LEU A 65 3.45 3.44 2.54
C LEU A 65 4.67 4.20 3.05
N TYR A 66 4.80 4.28 4.37
CA TYR A 66 6.00 4.81 5.02
C TYR A 66 6.37 3.96 6.24
N LEU A 67 7.67 3.71 6.40
CA LEU A 67 8.27 3.18 7.61
C LEU A 67 9.67 3.76 7.80
N ASP A 68 10.07 3.94 9.04
CA ASP A 68 11.41 4.42 9.41
C ASP A 68 11.93 3.73 10.69
N ASP A 69 13.12 4.13 11.09
CA ASP A 69 13.79 3.76 12.34
C ASP A 69 13.48 4.73 13.51
N GLY A 70 12.38 5.51 13.41
CA GLY A 70 12.05 6.55 14.38
C GLY A 70 12.75 7.90 14.11
N GLY A 71 13.14 8.14 12.86
CA GLY A 71 13.66 9.43 12.39
C GLY A 71 15.17 9.60 12.52
N VAL A 72 15.94 8.51 12.54
CA VAL A 72 17.41 8.56 12.56
C VAL A 72 17.93 8.77 11.14
N CYS A 73 17.89 7.75 10.29
CA CYS A 73 18.25 7.90 8.88
C CYS A 73 17.72 6.81 7.95
N ASP A 74 17.32 5.65 8.46
CA ASP A 74 16.81 4.55 7.64
C ASP A 74 15.29 4.66 7.48
N PHE A 75 14.85 4.64 6.22
CA PHE A 75 13.44 4.71 5.88
C PHE A 75 13.14 3.95 4.59
N LEU A 76 11.86 3.65 4.40
CA LEU A 76 11.29 3.23 3.13
C LEU A 76 9.99 3.99 2.89
N CYS A 77 9.88 4.60 1.73
CA CYS A 77 8.76 5.42 1.31
C CYS A 77 8.30 4.99 -0.08
N LEU A 78 7.04 4.55 -0.18
CA LEU A 78 6.34 4.36 -1.44
C LEU A 78 5.37 5.52 -1.64
N SER A 79 5.47 6.18 -2.79
CA SER A 79 4.64 7.33 -3.13
C SER A 79 4.27 7.33 -4.60
N LEU A 80 3.26 8.13 -4.95
CA LEU A 80 2.93 8.47 -6.32
C LEU A 80 3.58 9.80 -6.68
N VAL A 81 4.29 9.84 -7.81
CA VAL A 81 4.90 11.04 -8.40
C VAL A 81 4.52 11.06 -9.88
N ASP A 82 3.77 12.07 -10.30
CA ASP A 82 3.24 12.20 -11.66
C ASP A 82 2.53 10.92 -12.16
N GLY A 83 1.75 10.29 -11.27
CA GLY A 83 1.01 9.07 -11.58
C GLY A 83 1.85 7.80 -11.63
N ARG A 84 3.16 7.87 -11.37
CA ARG A 84 4.07 6.71 -11.31
C ARG A 84 4.37 6.36 -9.88
N VAL A 85 4.72 5.10 -9.62
CA VAL A 85 5.15 4.67 -8.28
C VAL A 85 6.63 4.97 -8.10
N GLN A 86 6.95 5.71 -7.05
CA GLN A 86 8.32 5.95 -6.60
C GLN A 86 8.57 5.21 -5.30
N LEU A 87 9.65 4.44 -5.27
CA LEU A 87 10.24 3.85 -4.08
C LEU A 87 11.48 4.67 -3.70
N ARG A 88 11.48 5.31 -2.54
CA ARG A 88 12.66 5.90 -1.91
C ARG A 88 13.02 5.09 -0.68
N PHE A 89 14.30 4.85 -0.47
CA PHE A 89 14.75 4.21 0.75
C PHE A 89 16.15 4.68 1.12
N SER A 90 16.41 4.65 2.42
CA SER A 90 17.73 4.84 2.99
C SER A 90 18.12 3.61 3.78
N MET A 91 19.36 3.16 3.62
CA MET A 91 19.97 2.14 4.46
C MET A 91 21.37 2.59 4.84
N ASP A 92 21.74 2.38 6.10
CA ASP A 92 23.03 2.85 6.62
C ASP A 92 23.24 4.35 6.30
N CYS A 93 22.15 5.12 6.35
CA CYS A 93 22.08 6.54 6.01
C CYS A 93 22.45 6.90 4.56
N ALA A 94 22.55 5.92 3.64
CA ALA A 94 22.68 6.16 2.21
C ALA A 94 21.31 6.06 1.54
N GLU A 95 20.91 7.12 0.82
CA GLU A 95 19.61 7.19 0.16
C GLU A 95 19.70 6.83 -1.33
N THR A 96 18.66 6.17 -1.85
CA THR A 96 18.44 6.03 -3.29
C THR A 96 16.93 6.01 -3.61
N ALA A 97 16.60 6.13 -4.89
CA ALA A 97 15.24 6.18 -5.39
C ALA A 97 15.08 5.36 -6.68
N VAL A 98 13.90 4.75 -6.83
CA VAL A 98 13.49 3.97 -7.99
C VAL A 98 12.12 4.47 -8.44
N LEU A 99 11.98 4.77 -9.72
CA LEU A 99 10.73 5.21 -10.32
C LEU A 99 10.21 4.15 -11.30
N SER A 100 8.91 3.87 -11.27
CA SER A 100 8.28 2.98 -12.24
C SER A 100 8.20 3.59 -13.64
N ASN A 101 8.25 2.74 -14.66
CA ASN A 101 8.11 3.16 -16.06
C ASN A 101 6.65 3.38 -16.47
N LYS A 102 5.72 2.81 -15.70
CA LYS A 102 4.27 2.83 -15.96
C LYS A 102 3.53 3.77 -15.00
N GLN A 103 2.51 4.45 -15.53
CA GLN A 103 1.52 5.21 -14.75
C GLN A 103 0.44 4.28 -14.20
N VAL A 104 -0.05 4.57 -13.00
CA VAL A 104 -0.98 3.73 -12.21
C VAL A 104 -2.25 4.47 -11.77
N ASN A 105 -2.39 5.74 -12.17
CA ASN A 105 -3.53 6.60 -11.88
C ASN A 105 -4.67 6.44 -12.91
N ASP A 106 -4.82 5.25 -13.48
CA ASP A 106 -5.79 4.93 -14.54
C ASP A 106 -7.11 4.33 -14.01
N SER A 107 -7.29 4.33 -12.68
CA SER A 107 -8.43 3.70 -11.99
C SER A 107 -8.54 2.18 -12.19
N SER A 108 -7.46 1.50 -12.54
CA SER A 108 -7.35 0.04 -12.57
C SER A 108 -6.61 -0.49 -11.34
N TRP A 109 -6.77 -1.78 -11.06
CA TRP A 109 -6.00 -2.46 -10.03
C TRP A 109 -4.58 -2.71 -10.51
N HIS A 110 -3.61 -2.35 -9.68
CA HIS A 110 -2.19 -2.62 -9.90
C HIS A 110 -1.62 -3.46 -8.76
N PHE A 111 -0.73 -4.38 -9.10
CA PHE A 111 0.05 -5.14 -8.13
C PHE A 111 1.38 -4.43 -7.89
N LEU A 112 1.72 -4.22 -6.62
CA LEU A 112 3.00 -3.66 -6.21
C LEU A 112 3.71 -4.60 -5.24
N MET A 113 5.01 -4.79 -5.45
CA MET A 113 5.89 -5.46 -4.52
C MET A 113 7.20 -4.70 -4.37
N VAL A 114 7.69 -4.60 -3.13
CA VAL A 114 9.09 -4.28 -2.85
C VAL A 114 9.76 -5.57 -2.42
N SER A 115 10.71 -6.03 -3.22
CA SER A 115 11.54 -7.20 -2.92
C SER A 115 12.92 -6.75 -2.50
N ARG A 116 13.41 -7.31 -1.39
CA ARG A 116 14.75 -7.00 -0.88
C ARG A 116 15.57 -8.27 -0.75
N ASP A 117 16.78 -8.19 -1.28
CA ASP A 117 17.81 -9.22 -1.17
C ASP A 117 19.16 -8.53 -0.88
N ARG A 118 19.56 -8.52 0.40
CA ARG A 118 20.78 -7.84 0.87
C ARG A 118 20.79 -6.35 0.49
N LEU A 119 21.71 -5.94 -0.39
CA LEU A 119 21.87 -4.57 -0.88
C LEU A 119 21.00 -4.26 -2.11
N ARG A 120 20.35 -5.27 -2.68
CA ARG A 120 19.49 -5.13 -3.85
C ARG A 120 18.05 -4.95 -3.41
N THR A 121 17.46 -3.82 -3.75
CA THR A 121 16.03 -3.57 -3.55
C THR A 121 15.38 -3.41 -4.92
N VAL A 122 14.26 -4.09 -5.16
CA VAL A 122 13.56 -4.08 -6.44
C VAL A 122 12.11 -3.66 -6.23
N LEU A 123 11.68 -2.66 -7.00
CA LEU A 123 10.29 -2.28 -7.14
C LEU A 123 9.69 -3.10 -8.28
N VAL A 124 8.67 -3.92 -7.99
CA VAL A 124 7.96 -4.71 -8.99
C VAL A 124 6.54 -4.16 -9.13
N LEU A 125 6.17 -3.73 -10.33
CA LEU A 125 4.85 -3.19 -10.67
C LEU A 125 4.26 -4.01 -11.82
N ASP A 126 3.11 -4.66 -11.58
CA ASP A 126 2.41 -5.50 -12.58
C ASP A 126 3.32 -6.54 -13.29
N GLY A 127 4.33 -7.05 -12.57
CA GLY A 127 5.32 -8.01 -13.10
C GLY A 127 6.58 -7.37 -13.71
N GLU A 128 6.63 -6.05 -13.87
CA GLU A 128 7.81 -5.32 -14.32
C GLU A 128 8.68 -4.88 -13.14
N GLY A 129 9.93 -5.35 -13.09
CA GLY A 129 10.87 -5.04 -12.01
C GLY A 129 11.85 -3.93 -12.37
N GLN A 130 11.97 -2.93 -11.49
CA GLN A 130 12.99 -1.87 -11.54
C GLN A 130 13.87 -1.96 -10.29
N ALA A 131 15.19 -2.09 -10.47
CA ALA A 131 16.12 -2.23 -9.37
C ALA A 131 16.66 -0.88 -8.90
N GLY A 132 16.75 -0.70 -7.58
CA GLY A 132 17.52 0.33 -6.90
C GLY A 132 18.71 -0.31 -6.19
N GLY A 133 19.89 0.27 -6.39
CA GLY A 133 21.09 -0.06 -5.63
C GLY A 133 21.58 1.18 -4.92
N LEU A 134 22.13 0.99 -3.72
CA LEU A 134 22.93 2.03 -3.09
C LEU A 134 24.28 2.13 -3.81
N PRO A 135 24.85 3.34 -3.96
CA PRO A 135 26.21 3.49 -4.41
C PRO A 135 27.18 2.77 -3.45
N PRO A 136 28.33 2.29 -3.94
CA PRO A 136 29.33 1.69 -3.06
C PRO A 136 29.78 2.71 -2.00
N PRO A 137 30.10 2.26 -0.77
CA PRO A 137 30.57 3.17 0.26
C PRO A 137 31.91 3.81 -0.16
N GLY A 138 31.97 5.15 -0.16
CA GLY A 138 33.20 5.93 -0.33
C GLY A 138 33.41 6.65 -1.68
N GLY A 139 32.35 6.98 -2.42
CA GLY A 139 32.41 7.82 -3.62
C GLY A 139 32.34 9.31 -3.33
#